data_AF-E1YC04-F1
#
_entry.id   AF-E1YC04-F1
#
_cell.length_a   1.000
_cell.length_b   1.000
_cell.length_c   1.000
_cell.angle_alpha   90.00
_cell.angle_beta   90.00
_cell.angle_gamma   90.00
#
_symmetry.space_group_name_H-M   'P 1'
#
loop_
_entity.id
_entity.type
_entity.pdbx_description
1 polymer ?
#
loop_
_entity_poly.entity_id
_entity_poly.type
_entity_poly.pdbx_seq_one_letter_code
_entity_poly.pdbx_strand_id
1 'polypeptide(L)'
;MRATIYVYQGMSINFHQQTWSAFFGVAGDKKLLDVLLNAFQSAKVGYVRLSDHTNPSTATRDFHVQDGHVWRPLEAGTWYTESQGEKNLEEDSVSETEDLELDAEVTNGEGCRISIPTRFRVARADASVGSVCKKIEEVFGVPEGAVKLCDPNGRPLRRDAKISTLRRRWEQ
;
A
#
# COMPACT_ATOMS: atom_id res chain seq x y z
N MET A 1 8.68 -11.92 -7.88
CA MET A 1 9.11 -10.62 -8.42
C MET A 1 8.71 -9.54 -7.42
N ARG A 2 9.57 -8.56 -7.14
CA ARG A 2 9.27 -7.46 -6.20
C ARG A 2 9.72 -6.12 -6.79
N ALA A 3 8.80 -5.21 -7.06
CA ALA A 3 9.08 -3.91 -7.65
C ALA A 3 8.01 -2.87 -7.31
N THR A 4 8.38 -1.60 -7.19
CA THR A 4 7.45 -0.48 -7.02
C THR A 4 7.50 0.40 -8.25
N ILE A 5 6.33 0.71 -8.82
CA ILE A 5 6.16 1.62 -9.94
C ILE A 5 5.79 3.00 -9.39
N TYR A 6 6.55 3.97 -9.83
CA TYR A 6 6.35 5.38 -9.57
C TYR A 6 5.81 6.04 -10.82
N VAL A 7 4.80 6.90 -10.68
CA VAL A 7 4.17 7.60 -11.79
C VAL A 7 4.33 9.10 -11.58
N TYR A 8 4.76 9.80 -12.62
CA TYR A 8 4.76 11.24 -12.68
C TYR A 8 4.02 11.68 -13.93
N GLN A 9 3.12 12.65 -13.83
CA GLN A 9 2.41 13.19 -14.97
C GLN A 9 2.66 14.70 -15.04
N GLY A 10 2.97 15.19 -16.23
CA GLY A 10 3.23 16.62 -16.39
C GLY A 10 3.56 17.02 -17.82
N MET A 11 3.76 18.33 -17.97
CA MET A 11 4.17 18.93 -19.24
C MET A 11 5.58 18.47 -19.61
N SER A 12 5.77 18.17 -20.90
CA SER A 12 7.04 17.67 -21.43
C SER A 12 7.18 18.01 -22.90
N ILE A 13 8.40 17.94 -23.43
CA ILE A 13 8.67 17.98 -24.87
C ILE A 13 9.13 16.58 -25.27
N ASN A 14 8.18 15.76 -25.72
CA ASN A 14 8.39 14.39 -26.17
C ASN A 14 7.88 14.26 -27.60
N PHE A 15 8.48 13.36 -28.39
CA PHE A 15 8.05 13.13 -29.78
C PHE A 15 8.07 14.41 -30.64
N HIS A 16 9.06 15.28 -30.40
CA HIS A 16 9.25 16.57 -31.07
C HIS A 16 8.11 17.57 -30.90
N GLN A 17 7.23 17.38 -29.91
CA GLN A 17 6.11 18.28 -29.64
C GLN A 17 5.92 18.47 -28.13
N GLN A 18 5.32 19.61 -27.76
CA GLN A 18 4.91 19.84 -26.38
C GLN A 18 3.68 19.00 -26.08
N THR A 19 3.77 18.16 -25.05
CA THR A 19 2.73 17.18 -24.70
C THR A 19 2.59 17.05 -23.18
N TRP A 20 1.46 16.50 -22.76
CA TRP A 20 1.29 15.99 -21.39
C TRP A 20 1.68 14.52 -21.40
N SER A 21 2.76 14.18 -20.70
CA SER A 21 3.29 12.80 -20.67
C SER A 21 3.12 12.19 -19.28
N ALA A 22 2.85 10.88 -19.27
CA ALA A 22 2.99 10.04 -18.08
C ALA A 22 4.34 9.34 -18.11
N PHE A 23 5.07 9.45 -17.02
CA PHE A 23 6.40 8.92 -16.83
C PHE A 23 6.36 7.82 -15.77
N PHE A 24 6.90 6.66 -16.10
CA PHE A 24 6.93 5.49 -15.22
C PHE A 24 8.36 5.20 -14.77
N GLY A 25 8.60 5.27 -13.46
CA GLY A 25 9.85 4.85 -12.83
C GLY A 25 9.66 3.51 -12.12
N VAL A 26 10.67 2.64 -12.13
CA VAL A 26 10.61 1.35 -11.42
C VAL A 26 11.75 1.26 -10.41
N ALA A 27 11.41 1.00 -9.15
CA ALA A 27 12.36 0.63 -8.11
C ALA A 27 12.28 -0.88 -7.86
N GLY A 28 13.42 -1.57 -7.90
CA GLY A 28 13.49 -3.03 -7.78
C GLY A 28 13.86 -3.69 -9.10
N ASP A 29 13.05 -4.64 -9.57
CA ASP A 29 13.32 -5.40 -10.80
C ASP A 29 13.14 -4.54 -12.07
N LYS A 30 14.27 -4.15 -12.68
CA LYS A 30 14.30 -3.29 -13.88
C LYS A 30 13.68 -3.94 -15.11
N LYS A 31 13.59 -5.28 -15.17
CA LYS A 31 12.95 -6.00 -16.29
C LYS A 31 11.48 -5.63 -16.44
N LEU A 32 10.86 -5.09 -15.39
CA LEU A 32 9.49 -4.61 -15.43
C LEU A 32 9.30 -3.46 -16.44
N LEU A 33 10.33 -2.64 -16.70
CA LEU A 33 10.24 -1.58 -17.70
C LEU A 33 10.06 -2.14 -19.11
N ASP A 34 10.78 -3.20 -19.45
CA ASP A 34 10.65 -3.88 -20.74
C ASP A 34 9.26 -4.54 -20.86
N VAL A 35 8.78 -5.17 -19.79
CA VAL A 35 7.44 -5.76 -19.73
C VAL A 35 6.35 -4.69 -19.93
N LEU A 36 6.47 -3.54 -19.26
CA LEU A 36 5.53 -2.42 -19.42
C LEU A 36 5.56 -1.87 -20.84
N LEU A 37 6.74 -1.68 -21.43
CA LEU A 37 6.88 -1.22 -22.81
C LEU A 37 6.18 -2.18 -23.78
N ASN A 38 6.46 -3.49 -23.65
CA ASN A 38 5.84 -4.51 -24.48
C ASN A 38 4.32 -4.56 -24.30
N ALA A 39 3.82 -4.41 -23.07
CA ALA A 39 2.39 -4.37 -22.77
C ALA A 39 1.71 -3.17 -23.45
N PHE A 40 2.29 -1.97 -23.37
CA PHE A 40 1.75 -0.79 -24.03
C PHE A 40 1.78 -0.90 -25.56
N GLN A 41 2.86 -1.45 -26.12
CA GLN A 41 2.95 -1.72 -27.56
C GLN A 41 1.89 -2.74 -28.01
N SER A 42 1.68 -3.80 -27.23
CA SER A 42 0.62 -4.78 -27.47
C SER A 42 -0.78 -4.17 -27.40
N ALA A 43 -0.97 -3.19 -26.50
CA ALA A 43 -2.20 -2.39 -26.41
C ALA A 43 -2.32 -1.31 -27.49
N LYS A 44 -1.38 -1.25 -28.45
CA LYS A 44 -1.33 -0.28 -29.56
C LYS A 44 -1.29 1.19 -29.12
N VAL A 45 -0.66 1.48 -27.98
CA VAL A 45 -0.42 2.87 -27.56
C VAL A 45 0.65 3.49 -28.46
N GLY A 46 0.29 4.52 -29.23
CA GLY A 46 1.14 5.06 -30.29
C GLY A 46 2.38 5.86 -29.83
N TYR A 47 2.36 6.41 -28.62
CA TYR A 47 3.41 7.29 -28.10
C TYR A 47 4.04 6.73 -26.83
N VAL A 48 4.86 5.68 -26.98
CA VAL A 48 5.55 5.03 -25.85
C VAL A 48 7.01 4.78 -26.20
N ARG A 49 7.90 5.13 -25.27
CA ARG A 49 9.34 4.91 -25.38
C ARG A 49 9.93 4.72 -23.99
N LEU A 50 11.13 4.14 -23.92
CA LEU A 50 11.97 4.25 -22.74
C LEU A 50 12.55 5.66 -22.68
N SER A 51 12.46 6.27 -21.51
CA SER A 51 13.10 7.55 -21.19
C SER A 51 14.32 7.30 -20.30
N ASP A 52 15.16 8.31 -20.30
CA ASP A 52 16.46 8.44 -19.69
C ASP A 52 16.38 8.63 -18.17
N HIS A 53 15.50 9.50 -17.65
CA HIS A 53 15.36 9.67 -16.21
C HIS A 53 14.04 10.30 -15.78
N THR A 54 13.49 9.80 -14.67
CA THR A 54 12.37 10.40 -13.95
C THR A 54 12.83 10.73 -12.54
N ASN A 55 12.60 11.97 -12.09
CA ASN A 55 13.01 12.38 -10.75
C ASN A 55 12.14 11.64 -9.70
N PRO A 56 12.73 10.82 -8.82
CA PRO A 56 11.97 10.09 -7.81
C PRO A 56 11.25 10.98 -6.81
N SER A 57 11.69 12.24 -6.63
CA SER A 57 11.06 13.17 -5.69
C SER A 57 9.74 13.76 -6.19
N THR A 58 9.48 13.72 -7.50
CA THR A 58 8.26 14.25 -8.12
C THR A 58 7.26 13.16 -8.48
N ALA A 59 7.65 11.89 -8.43
CA ALA A 59 6.82 10.76 -8.81
C ALA A 59 6.09 10.18 -7.59
N THR A 60 4.80 9.90 -7.74
CA THR A 60 3.99 9.25 -6.71
C THR A 60 4.12 7.72 -6.82
N ARG A 61 4.10 7.04 -5.68
CA ARG A 61 4.07 5.56 -5.66
C ARG A 61 2.67 5.13 -6.06
N ASP A 62 2.54 4.52 -7.23
CA ASP A 62 1.23 4.26 -7.85
C ASP A 62 0.92 2.76 -7.95
N PHE A 63 1.96 1.92 -8.05
CA PHE A 63 1.77 0.47 -7.99
C PHE A 63 2.93 -0.19 -7.24
N HIS A 64 2.65 -1.31 -6.59
CA HIS A 64 3.66 -2.20 -6.03
C HIS A 64 3.33 -3.63 -6.46
N VAL A 65 4.32 -4.33 -6.99
CA VAL A 65 4.20 -5.72 -7.41
C VAL A 65 5.02 -6.55 -6.45
N GLN A 66 4.38 -7.47 -5.75
CA GLN A 66 5.06 -8.39 -4.84
C GLN A 66 4.29 -9.71 -4.75
N ASP A 67 5.01 -10.83 -4.81
CA ASP A 67 4.48 -12.18 -4.60
C ASP A 67 3.26 -12.50 -5.49
N GLY A 68 3.32 -12.06 -6.75
CA GLY A 68 2.26 -12.29 -7.76
C GLY A 68 1.06 -11.34 -7.66
N HIS A 69 1.05 -10.43 -6.68
CA HIS A 69 -0.03 -9.49 -6.46
C HIS A 69 0.36 -8.09 -6.93
N VAL A 70 -0.60 -7.39 -7.52
CA VAL A 70 -0.49 -5.96 -7.85
C VAL A 70 -1.25 -5.18 -6.79
N TRP A 71 -0.51 -4.32 -6.11
CA TRP A 71 -1.00 -3.47 -5.04
C TRP A 71 -1.11 -2.04 -5.55
N ARG A 72 -2.21 -1.36 -5.21
CA ARG A 72 -2.45 0.05 -5.50
C ARG A 72 -2.51 0.85 -4.20
N PRO A 73 -2.00 2.08 -4.16
CA PRO A 73 -2.12 2.95 -3.01
C PRO A 73 -3.59 3.34 -2.83
N LEU A 74 -4.03 3.36 -1.58
CA LEU A 74 -5.25 3.98 -1.09
C LEU A 74 -4.86 5.19 -0.24
N GLU A 75 -5.85 5.97 0.18
CA GLU A 75 -5.66 7.07 1.13
C GLU A 75 -4.90 6.63 2.40
N ALA A 76 -4.21 7.61 3.00
CA ALA A 76 -3.43 7.47 4.24
C ALA A 76 -2.29 6.42 4.21
N GLY A 77 -1.75 6.09 3.03
CA GLY A 77 -0.59 5.20 2.90
C GLY A 77 -0.92 3.71 2.99
N THR A 78 -2.21 3.37 2.87
CA THR A 78 -2.69 1.99 2.78
C THR A 78 -2.50 1.46 1.36
N TRP A 79 -2.35 0.15 1.19
CA TRP A 79 -2.30 -0.51 -0.11
C TRP A 79 -3.40 -1.56 -0.19
N TYR A 80 -4.05 -1.68 -1.34
CA TYR A 80 -5.04 -2.72 -1.60
C TYR A 80 -4.66 -3.49 -2.85
N THR A 81 -5.15 -4.72 -2.96
CA THR A 81 -5.04 -5.54 -4.16
C THR A 81 -6.45 -5.91 -4.60
N GLU A 82 -6.74 -5.77 -5.89
CA GLU A 82 -7.97 -6.31 -6.46
C GLU A 82 -7.78 -7.82 -6.60
N SER A 83 -8.29 -8.59 -5.63
CA SER A 83 -8.46 -10.02 -5.82
C SER A 83 -9.42 -10.21 -7.00
N GLN A 84 -8.97 -10.87 -8.08
CA GLN A 84 -9.80 -11.26 -9.22
C GLN A 84 -10.96 -12.14 -8.75
N GLY A 85 -12.04 -11.49 -8.34
CA GLY A 85 -13.35 -12.06 -8.10
C GLY A 85 -14.32 -11.24 -8.92
N GLU A 86 -14.39 -11.55 -10.22
CA GLU A 86 -15.36 -10.97 -11.13
C GLU A 86 -16.79 -11.23 -10.62
N LYS A 87 -17.54 -10.17 -10.30
CA LYS A 87 -18.97 -10.11 -10.62
C LYS A 87 -19.31 -8.72 -11.13
N ASN A 88 -19.48 -8.67 -12.45
CA ASN A 88 -20.36 -7.76 -13.18
C ASN A 88 -21.58 -7.38 -12.33
N LEU A 89 -21.79 -6.10 -12.07
CA LEU A 89 -23.11 -5.55 -11.82
C LEU A 89 -23.21 -4.24 -12.61
N GLU A 90 -24.09 -4.31 -13.60
CA GLU A 90 -24.49 -3.25 -14.52
C GLU A 90 -25.09 -2.06 -13.77
N GLU A 91 -25.05 -0.89 -14.39
CA GLU A 91 -25.71 0.35 -13.95
C GLU A 91 -27.20 0.11 -13.62
N ASP A 92 -27.64 0.51 -12.42
CA ASP A 92 -28.97 1.13 -12.26
C ASP A 92 -29.03 2.10 -11.07
N SER A 93 -29.11 3.38 -11.40
CA SER A 93 -29.96 4.45 -10.88
C SER A 93 -30.62 4.40 -9.47
N VAL A 94 -30.41 5.52 -8.75
CA VAL A 94 -31.25 6.26 -7.75
C VAL A 94 -31.52 5.75 -6.31
N SER A 95 -31.18 6.65 -5.38
CA SER A 95 -31.82 7.10 -4.12
C SER A 95 -32.20 6.17 -2.96
N GLU A 96 -31.91 6.76 -1.79
CA GLU A 96 -32.63 6.72 -0.51
C GLU A 96 -32.23 5.68 0.54
N THR A 97 -32.00 6.25 1.72
CA THR A 97 -31.69 5.68 3.01
C THR A 97 -32.81 4.79 3.50
N GLU A 98 -32.51 3.59 4.01
CA GLU A 98 -33.24 3.02 5.15
C GLU A 98 -32.51 1.81 5.74
N ASP A 99 -32.53 1.78 7.07
CA ASP A 99 -31.89 0.83 7.96
C ASP A 99 -32.39 -0.61 7.74
N LEU A 100 -31.47 -1.59 7.68
CA LEU A 100 -31.82 -3.00 7.83
C LEU A 100 -30.77 -3.74 8.68
N GLU A 101 -31.17 -4.05 9.91
CA GLU A 101 -30.55 -5.07 10.76
C GLU A 101 -30.61 -6.44 10.07
N LEU A 102 -29.49 -7.18 10.05
CA LEU A 102 -29.48 -8.59 9.65
C LEU A 102 -28.55 -9.40 10.53
N ASP A 103 -29.20 -10.26 11.30
CA ASP A 103 -28.69 -11.25 12.22
C ASP A 103 -28.06 -12.46 11.49
N ALA A 104 -27.09 -13.05 12.16
CA ALA A 104 -26.61 -14.44 12.09
C ALA A 104 -26.11 -15.08 10.76
N GLU A 105 -24.81 -15.43 10.83
CA GLU A 105 -24.24 -16.78 10.61
C GLU A 105 -23.74 -17.22 9.21
N VAL A 106 -22.69 -18.06 9.31
CA VAL A 106 -22.09 -18.99 8.34
C VAL A 106 -21.10 -18.47 7.27
N THR A 107 -19.80 -18.66 7.51
CA THR A 107 -18.93 -19.70 6.90
C THR A 107 -17.46 -19.26 6.91
N ASN A 108 -16.61 -20.12 7.49
CA ASN A 108 -15.16 -20.02 7.50
C ASN A 108 -14.59 -19.93 6.07
N GLY A 109 -13.98 -18.79 5.76
CA GLY A 109 -13.08 -18.61 4.63
C GLY A 109 -12.06 -17.55 5.04
N GLU A 110 -10.82 -17.97 5.29
CA GLU A 110 -9.71 -17.17 5.80
C GLU A 110 -9.25 -16.12 4.77
N GLY A 111 -10.08 -15.12 4.52
CA GLY A 111 -9.68 -13.84 3.94
C GLY A 111 -9.35 -12.90 5.09
N CYS A 112 -8.07 -12.58 5.27
CA CYS A 112 -7.63 -11.60 6.27
C CYS A 112 -8.18 -10.22 5.90
N ARG A 113 -9.42 -9.92 6.35
CA ARG A 113 -9.98 -8.58 6.33
C ARG A 113 -9.13 -7.75 7.28
N ILE A 114 -8.19 -6.97 6.75
CA ILE A 114 -7.45 -5.98 7.52
C ILE A 114 -8.47 -4.91 7.93
N SER A 115 -9.06 -5.09 9.10
CA SER A 115 -10.03 -4.14 9.67
C SER A 115 -9.28 -2.89 10.09
N ILE A 116 -9.57 -1.74 9.48
CA ILE A 116 -8.97 -0.47 9.88
C ILE A 116 -9.54 -0.09 11.25
N PRO A 117 -8.71 0.03 12.31
CA PRO A 117 -9.18 0.42 13.62
C PRO A 117 -9.68 1.87 13.59
N THR A 118 -10.98 2.08 13.71
CA THR A 118 -11.62 3.40 13.66
C THR A 118 -11.26 4.30 14.85
N ARG A 119 -10.59 3.76 15.88
CA ARG A 119 -10.18 4.49 17.09
C ARG A 119 -8.73 4.21 17.46
N PHE A 120 -7.89 5.23 17.38
CA PHE A 120 -6.52 5.20 17.88
C PHE A 120 -6.50 5.54 19.37
N ARG A 121 -6.14 4.57 20.21
CA ARG A 121 -5.88 4.80 21.63
C ARG A 121 -4.37 4.86 21.85
N VAL A 122 -3.94 5.89 22.58
CA VAL A 122 -2.56 5.99 23.05
C VAL A 122 -2.24 4.77 23.92
N ALA A 123 -1.14 4.08 23.62
CA ALA A 123 -0.68 2.95 24.42
C ALA A 123 -0.41 3.40 25.87
N ARG A 124 -0.77 2.56 26.84
CA ARG A 124 -0.49 2.86 28.25
C ARG A 124 1.03 2.84 28.51
N ALA A 125 1.51 3.69 29.40
CA ALA A 125 2.94 3.85 29.67
C ALA A 125 3.58 2.59 30.28
N ASP A 126 2.80 1.80 31.01
CA ASP A 126 3.18 0.54 31.65
C ASP A 126 3.05 -0.69 30.74
N ALA A 127 2.45 -0.54 29.56
CA ALA A 127 2.35 -1.63 28.59
C ALA A 127 3.75 -2.08 28.12
N SER A 128 3.90 -3.38 27.89
CA SER A 128 5.13 -3.92 27.29
C SER A 128 5.13 -3.70 25.78
N VAL A 129 6.33 -3.51 25.21
CA VAL A 129 6.55 -3.44 23.76
C VAL A 129 6.00 -4.70 23.07
N GLY A 130 6.18 -5.88 23.67
CA GLY A 130 5.66 -7.14 23.15
C GLY A 130 4.13 -7.17 23.07
N SER A 131 3.43 -6.69 24.09
CA SER A 131 1.96 -6.61 24.09
C SER A 131 1.44 -5.65 23.02
N VAL A 132 2.13 -4.52 22.80
CA VAL A 132 1.77 -3.56 21.75
C VAL A 132 2.05 -4.12 20.36
N CYS A 133 3.20 -4.76 20.13
CA CYS A 133 3.50 -5.45 18.89
C CYS A 133 2.43 -6.49 18.56
N LYS A 134 2.06 -7.35 19.52
CA LYS A 134 1.02 -8.36 19.32
C LYS A 134 -0.34 -7.74 18.96
N LYS A 135 -0.70 -6.63 19.62
CA LYS A 135 -1.94 -5.88 19.32
C LYS A 135 -1.93 -5.33 17.89
N ILE A 136 -0.78 -4.82 17.44
CA ILE A 136 -0.61 -4.33 16.06
C ILE A 136 -0.71 -5.51 15.09
N GLU A 137 -0.07 -6.63 15.39
CA GLU A 137 -0.12 -7.84 14.56
C GLU A 137 -1.56 -8.35 14.39
N GLU A 138 -2.32 -8.41 15.48
CA GLU A 138 -3.74 -8.78 15.50
C GLU A 138 -4.61 -7.81 14.68
N VAL A 139 -4.46 -6.50 14.90
CA VAL A 139 -5.30 -5.47 14.25
C VAL A 139 -5.01 -5.37 12.75
N PHE A 140 -3.74 -5.50 12.36
CA PHE A 140 -3.32 -5.37 10.96
C PHE A 140 -3.25 -6.71 10.22
N GLY A 141 -3.54 -7.83 10.88
CA GLY A 141 -3.56 -9.15 10.26
C GLY A 141 -2.19 -9.62 9.75
N VAL A 142 -1.09 -9.17 10.38
CA VAL A 142 0.27 -9.56 9.98
C VAL A 142 0.78 -10.73 10.82
N PRO A 143 1.69 -11.58 10.30
CA PRO A 143 2.23 -12.72 11.04
C PRO A 143 2.91 -12.33 12.35
N GLU A 144 2.83 -13.20 13.36
CA GLU A 144 3.49 -12.95 14.65
C GLU A 144 5.00 -12.71 14.48
N GLY A 145 5.50 -11.61 15.03
CA GLY A 145 6.90 -11.20 14.93
C GLY A 145 7.26 -10.33 13.72
N ALA A 146 6.30 -10.01 12.85
CA ALA A 146 6.50 -9.07 11.73
C ALA A 146 6.72 -7.63 12.21
N VAL A 147 6.23 -7.25 13.39
CA VAL A 147 6.27 -5.88 13.90
C VAL A 147 7.39 -5.68 14.93
N LYS A 148 8.21 -4.64 14.74
CA LYS A 148 9.27 -4.25 15.68
C LYS A 148 9.21 -2.76 15.99
N LEU A 149 9.27 -2.41 17.27
CA LEU A 149 9.43 -1.03 17.73
C LEU A 149 10.92 -0.73 17.95
N CYS A 150 11.40 0.33 17.32
CA CYS A 150 12.80 0.75 17.38
C CYS A 150 12.99 2.03 18.22
N ASP A 151 14.17 2.17 18.80
CA ASP A 151 14.63 3.43 19.37
C ASP A 151 14.99 4.45 18.26
N PRO A 152 15.28 5.72 18.61
CA PRO A 152 15.66 6.73 17.61
C PRO A 152 16.91 6.37 16.80
N ASN A 153 17.76 5.49 17.33
CA ASN A 153 18.96 5.00 16.65
C ASN A 153 18.67 3.80 15.73
N GLY A 154 17.40 3.42 15.56
CA GLY A 154 16.96 2.30 14.73
C GLY A 154 17.20 0.93 15.36
N ARG A 155 17.59 0.85 16.63
CA ARG A 155 17.80 -0.44 17.33
C ARG A 155 16.48 -0.96 17.88
N PRO A 156 16.14 -2.25 17.66
CA PRO A 156 14.90 -2.82 18.16
C PRO A 156 14.92 -2.89 19.69
N LEU A 157 13.82 -2.48 20.33
CA LEU A 157 13.64 -2.67 21.76
C LEU A 157 13.31 -4.13 22.09
N ARG A 158 13.72 -4.56 23.29
CA ARG A 158 13.32 -5.87 23.81
C ARG A 158 11.82 -5.91 24.08
N ARG A 159 11.20 -7.10 23.94
CA ARG A 159 9.75 -7.29 24.11
C ARG A 159 9.24 -6.98 25.53
N ASP A 160 10.09 -7.15 26.54
CA ASP A 160 9.82 -6.88 27.95
C ASP A 160 9.97 -5.39 28.33
N ALA A 161 10.52 -4.56 27.44
CA ALA A 161 10.64 -3.13 27.68
C ALA A 161 9.28 -2.45 27.74
N LYS A 162 9.15 -1.41 28.57
CA LYS A 162 7.92 -0.62 28.72
C LYS A 162 7.82 0.49 27.68
N ILE A 163 6.60 0.84 27.27
CA ILE A 163 6.33 1.97 26.39
C ILE A 163 6.84 3.30 26.98
N SER A 164 6.81 3.47 28.31
CA SER A 164 7.42 4.63 28.98
C SER A 164 8.92 4.78 28.68
N THR A 165 9.65 3.67 28.61
CA THR A 165 11.08 3.66 28.32
C THR A 165 11.34 4.01 26.86
N LEU A 166 10.48 3.53 25.96
CA LEU A 166 10.52 3.89 24.54
C LEU A 166 10.29 5.39 24.37
N ARG A 167 9.22 5.95 24.95
CA ARG A 167 8.91 7.39 24.86
C ARG A 167 10.03 8.28 25.37
N ARG A 168 10.57 7.97 26.56
CA ARG A 168 11.69 8.73 27.13
C ARG A 168 12.91 8.77 26.21
N ARG A 169 13.19 7.71 25.45
CA ARG A 169 14.29 7.70 24.49
C ARG A 169 14.02 8.59 23.28
N TRP A 170 12.77 8.80 22.90
CA TRP A 170 12.35 9.63 21.76
C TRP A 170 12.14 11.10 22.13
N GLU A 171 12.00 11.41 23.42
CA GLU A 171 11.89 12.80 23.94
C GLU A 171 13.26 13.43 24.28
N GLN A 172 14.34 12.65 24.22
CA GLN A 172 15.73 13.11 24.41
C GLN A 172 16.37 13.48 23.07
#